data_AF-M7C7D8-F1
#
_entry.id   AF-M7C7D8-F1
#
_cell.length_a   1.000
_cell.length_b   1.000
_cell.length_c   1.000
_cell.angle_alpha   90.00
_cell.angle_beta   90.00
_cell.angle_gamma   90.00
#
_symmetry.space_group_name_H-M   'P 1'
#
loop_
_entity.id
_entity.type
_entity.pdbx_description
1 polymer ?
#
loop_
_entity_poly.entity_id
_entity_poly.type
_entity_poly.pdbx_seq_one_letter_code
_entity_poly.pdbx_strand_id
1 'polypeptide(L)'
;MDLLLEYCKMRENKADNKELEMEFEEMWSETVSKIRLGCLDEKQIYQDIELLLREDLAKQENSSSLKLQENSNLLNYGTKSFIMKKEYLDLPWIKTLNEWFTQERWHKTEELVKSLMEQCKDYIKNVADTKADYDEIYSRNLLRMINQRLQEADVQKLHTSACFKVDLKLHILGKVAPLLEKMQVGFMKENDPELYLEKLKPQYLSTFRDLCLGKDSCQTRARDLCHWCLKPVLVEYVNNRLGLEIVDDILSSGKFDEYTNRSLFQFTALKKLLKYENFDTYIIYINNYEHFVKIWVEGHLLDFYSHTARLQHLEKEILSSIIKKVRTALESPSDKSTNTVCDFLDVFCGALQNDLVISKDRLAVVRFKNTANPMQFSADVQAILPELEKEILAEFDELTFESKLSKLSMKPQDEIFNCVFGCGQQCPFCKVPCEAGGMDHTEHFATVHRPQGLGQCKNKRTGMLEYSLCSSDVVSNALFKNSKTEEKFHPYKDYRQYYPDWRIQPDPSIDTSDYWKFIFNRFNYKFAKKYNAKPANLPQVWEKITKEQALQSLEEAFNIKK
;
A
#
# COMPACT_ATOMS: atom_id res chain seq x y z
N MET A 1 36.70 -28.04 5.73
CA MET A 1 35.85 -29.25 5.71
C MET A 1 36.48 -30.46 5.01
N ASP A 2 37.03 -30.35 3.80
CA ASP A 2 37.60 -31.54 3.10
C ASP A 2 38.72 -32.24 3.88
N LEU A 3 39.62 -31.47 4.49
CA LEU A 3 40.66 -32.00 5.38
C LEU A 3 40.07 -32.72 6.62
N LEU A 4 38.99 -32.19 7.18
CA LEU A 4 38.31 -32.79 8.33
C LEU A 4 37.61 -34.10 7.92
N LEU A 5 37.00 -34.14 6.75
CA LEU A 5 36.39 -35.33 6.17
C LEU A 5 37.42 -36.45 5.94
N GLU A 6 38.58 -36.13 5.38
CA GLU A 6 39.67 -37.10 5.20
C GLU A 6 40.18 -37.60 6.55
N TYR A 7 40.42 -36.70 7.51
CA TYR A 7 40.83 -37.05 8.87
C TYR A 7 39.83 -38.01 9.55
N CYS A 8 38.53 -37.71 9.51
CA CYS A 8 37.49 -38.55 10.10
C CYS A 8 37.36 -39.91 9.40
N LYS A 9 37.57 -39.97 8.07
CA LYS A 9 37.51 -41.23 7.30
C LYS A 9 38.73 -42.13 7.50
N MET A 10 39.89 -41.56 7.80
CA MET A 10 41.14 -42.31 8.02
C MET A 10 41.30 -42.82 9.47
N ARG A 11 40.43 -42.41 10.40
CA ARG A 11 40.43 -42.90 11.78
C ARG A 11 40.01 -44.38 11.84
N GLU A 12 40.75 -45.20 12.57
CA GLU A 12 40.46 -46.64 12.72
C GLU A 12 39.15 -46.94 13.48
N ASN A 13 38.75 -46.06 14.40
CA ASN A 13 37.49 -46.16 15.13
C ASN A 13 36.44 -45.22 14.54
N LYS A 14 35.23 -45.73 14.24
CA LYS A 14 34.10 -44.88 13.83
C LYS A 14 33.75 -43.91 14.96
N ALA A 15 33.91 -42.61 14.69
CA ALA A 15 33.52 -41.55 15.61
C ALA A 15 32.00 -41.60 15.88
N ASP A 16 31.60 -41.35 17.13
CA ASP A 16 30.19 -41.20 17.50
C ASP A 16 29.65 -39.83 17.01
N ASN A 17 28.33 -39.70 16.87
CA ASN A 17 27.64 -38.49 16.41
C ASN A 17 28.00 -37.23 17.23
N LYS A 18 28.28 -37.39 18.54
CA LYS A 18 28.72 -36.29 19.40
C LYS A 18 30.15 -35.85 19.11
N GLU A 19 31.05 -36.78 18.82
CA GLU A 19 32.43 -36.45 18.46
C GLU A 19 32.50 -35.70 17.13
N LEU A 20 31.75 -36.18 16.12
CA LEU A 20 31.64 -35.51 14.82
C LEU A 20 31.07 -34.10 14.94
N GLU A 21 30.16 -33.87 15.89
CA GLU A 21 29.60 -32.54 16.15
C GLU A 21 30.65 -31.59 16.72
N MET A 22 31.41 -32.02 17.73
CA MET A 22 32.45 -31.18 18.33
C MET A 22 33.53 -30.80 17.31
N GLU A 23 33.99 -31.77 16.52
CA GLU A 23 34.99 -31.57 15.46
C GLU A 23 34.47 -30.63 14.36
N PHE A 24 33.21 -30.77 13.97
CA PHE A 24 32.57 -29.84 13.04
C PHE A 24 32.46 -28.44 13.62
N GLU A 25 32.07 -28.31 14.90
CA GLU A 25 31.89 -27.02 15.56
C GLU A 25 33.20 -26.25 15.72
N GLU A 26 34.29 -26.94 16.05
CA GLU A 26 35.63 -26.36 16.09
C GLU A 26 36.04 -25.84 14.71
N MET A 27 35.91 -26.67 13.68
CA MET A 27 36.21 -26.29 12.29
C MET A 27 35.32 -25.16 11.78
N TRP A 28 34.03 -25.18 12.12
CA TRP A 28 33.06 -24.14 11.72
C TRP A 28 33.43 -22.81 12.36
N SER A 29 33.67 -22.78 13.68
CA SER A 29 34.04 -21.58 14.42
C SER A 29 35.37 -20.99 13.93
N GLU A 30 36.37 -21.84 13.67
CA GLU A 30 37.64 -21.41 13.09
C GLU A 30 37.48 -20.87 11.66
N THR A 31 36.62 -21.49 10.85
CA THR A 31 36.38 -21.06 9.47
C THR A 31 35.63 -19.73 9.43
N VAL A 32 34.53 -19.60 10.16
CA VAL A 32 33.71 -18.38 10.22
C VAL A 32 34.53 -17.21 10.76
N SER A 33 35.34 -17.41 11.82
CA SER A 33 36.21 -16.36 12.36
C SER A 33 37.29 -15.87 11.39
N LYS A 34 37.71 -16.70 10.42
CA LYS A 34 38.66 -16.31 9.36
C LYS A 34 37.98 -15.60 8.19
N ILE A 35 36.71 -15.87 7.93
CA ILE A 35 35.94 -15.16 6.91
C ILE A 35 35.61 -13.80 7.50
N ARG A 36 36.17 -12.73 6.95
CA ARG A 36 35.69 -11.37 7.24
C ARG A 36 34.32 -11.21 6.61
N LEU A 37 33.29 -11.74 7.25
CA LEU A 37 31.90 -11.48 6.91
C LEU A 37 31.69 -10.00 7.21
N GLY A 38 31.47 -9.20 6.17
CA GLY A 38 31.05 -7.82 6.37
C GLY A 38 29.71 -7.87 7.10
N CYS A 39 29.67 -7.36 8.33
CA CYS A 39 28.39 -7.05 8.95
C CYS A 39 27.70 -6.00 8.08
N LEU A 40 26.38 -6.12 7.88
CA LEU A 40 25.63 -5.01 7.31
C LEU A 40 25.72 -3.87 8.32
N ASP A 41 26.41 -2.79 7.94
CA ASP A 41 26.56 -1.64 8.83
C ASP A 41 25.18 -1.07 9.17
N GLU A 42 24.87 -1.00 10.46
CA GLU A 42 23.67 -0.30 10.94
C GLU A 42 23.74 1.13 10.43
N LYS A 43 22.77 1.51 9.59
CA LYS A 43 22.76 2.84 9.00
C LYS A 43 22.30 3.79 10.06
N GLN A 44 22.98 4.93 10.16
CA GLN A 44 22.62 5.96 11.10
C GLN A 44 21.40 6.73 10.58
N ILE A 45 20.24 6.07 10.48
CA ILE A 45 19.01 6.59 9.85
C ILE A 45 18.64 7.96 10.43
N TYR A 46 18.75 8.12 11.75
CA TYR A 46 18.49 9.39 12.42
C TYR A 46 19.46 10.49 11.97
N GLN A 47 20.75 10.18 11.80
CA GLN A 47 21.76 11.13 11.33
C GLN A 47 21.53 11.49 9.86
N ASP A 48 21.18 10.52 9.01
CA ASP A 48 20.88 10.73 7.59
C ASP A 48 19.65 11.64 7.42
N ILE A 49 18.58 11.36 8.16
CA ILE A 49 17.38 12.19 8.17
C ILE A 49 17.68 13.60 8.68
N GLU A 50 18.48 13.73 9.75
CA GLU A 50 18.91 15.03 10.28
C GLU A 50 19.75 15.82 9.26
N LEU A 51 20.68 15.16 8.56
CA LEU A 51 21.50 15.77 7.52
C LEU A 51 20.63 16.26 6.37
N LEU A 52 19.76 15.40 5.84
CA LEU A 52 18.81 15.73 4.79
C LEU A 52 17.88 16.88 5.16
N LEU A 53 17.38 16.88 6.39
CA LEU A 53 16.54 17.96 6.89
C LEU A 53 17.33 19.28 6.96
N ARG A 54 18.60 19.26 7.40
CA ARG A 54 19.46 20.46 7.40
C ARG A 54 19.67 20.98 5.99
N GLU A 55 19.97 20.11 5.03
CA GLU A 55 20.13 20.50 3.62
C GLU A 55 18.84 21.10 3.04
N ASP A 56 17.71 20.48 3.33
CA ASP A 56 16.40 20.93 2.85
C ASP A 56 16.02 22.31 3.42
N LEU A 57 16.32 22.54 4.70
CA LEU A 57 16.09 23.83 5.36
C LEU A 57 17.06 24.91 4.88
N ALA A 58 18.30 24.56 4.56
CA ALA A 58 19.29 25.48 4.00
C ALA A 58 18.90 25.97 2.59
N LYS A 59 18.23 25.13 1.79
CA LYS A 59 17.75 25.49 0.43
C LYS A 59 16.55 26.46 0.45
N GLN A 60 15.86 26.63 1.58
CA GLN A 60 14.77 27.60 1.71
C GLN A 60 15.33 28.97 2.14
N GLU A 61 15.77 29.78 1.17
CA GLU A 61 16.56 31.05 1.26
C GLU A 61 15.99 32.22 2.11
N ASN A 62 15.08 32.01 3.06
CA ASN A 62 14.62 33.05 4.01
C ASN A 62 14.66 32.62 5.49
N SER A 63 15.40 31.56 5.84
CA SER A 63 15.42 30.97 7.19
C SER A 63 16.60 31.40 8.08
N SER A 64 17.15 32.61 7.88
CA SER A 64 18.28 33.16 8.67
C SER A 64 18.01 33.38 10.17
N SER A 65 16.90 32.86 10.72
CA SER A 65 16.59 32.88 12.16
C SER A 65 16.22 31.53 12.78
N LEU A 66 16.16 30.42 12.03
CA LEU A 66 15.85 29.11 12.63
C LEU A 66 17.14 28.33 12.92
N LYS A 67 17.78 28.69 14.04
CA LYS A 67 18.70 27.76 14.70
C LYS A 67 17.92 26.49 15.01
N LEU A 68 18.11 25.42 14.25
CA LEU A 68 18.13 24.09 14.88
C LEU A 68 19.13 24.25 16.01
N GLN A 69 18.66 24.34 17.26
CA GLN A 69 19.57 24.33 18.40
C GLN A 69 20.47 23.13 18.19
N GLU A 70 21.77 23.27 18.45
CA GLU A 70 22.79 22.24 18.22
C GLU A 70 22.47 20.89 18.94
N ASN A 71 21.40 20.84 19.74
CA ASN A 71 20.89 19.70 20.50
C ASN A 71 19.48 19.20 20.07
N SER A 72 18.92 19.62 18.93
CA SER A 72 17.63 19.09 18.47
C SER A 72 17.77 17.67 17.93
N ASN A 73 17.75 16.69 18.82
CA ASN A 73 17.80 15.27 18.48
C ASN A 73 16.43 14.79 17.95
N LEU A 74 16.40 14.23 16.73
CA LEU A 74 15.18 13.71 16.09
C LEU A 74 14.45 12.67 16.96
N LEU A 75 15.18 11.93 17.83
CA LEU A 75 14.65 10.97 18.79
C LEU A 75 13.62 11.56 19.76
N ASN A 76 13.67 12.88 20.00
CA ASN A 76 12.73 13.56 20.88
C ASN A 76 11.42 13.96 20.18
N TYR A 77 11.35 13.85 18.85
CA TYR A 77 10.18 14.19 18.05
C TYR A 77 9.39 12.94 17.67
N GLY A 78 8.07 13.08 17.46
CA GLY A 78 7.20 11.98 17.08
C GLY A 78 6.79 11.00 18.19
N THR A 79 7.24 11.15 19.44
CA THR A 79 6.71 10.34 20.56
C THR A 79 5.35 10.83 21.06
N LYS A 80 5.14 12.15 21.08
CA LYS A 80 3.87 12.79 21.47
C LYS A 80 3.00 13.08 20.25
N SER A 81 1.74 13.48 20.45
CA SER A 81 0.91 14.01 19.36
C SER A 81 1.44 15.36 18.88
N PHE A 82 1.20 15.71 17.60
CA PHE A 82 1.52 17.05 17.12
C PHE A 82 0.60 18.06 17.80
N ILE A 83 1.18 18.95 18.60
CA ILE A 83 0.43 20.00 19.29
C ILE A 83 0.54 21.28 18.47
N MET A 84 -0.60 21.77 18.00
CA MET A 84 -0.68 23.06 17.32
C MET A 84 -0.32 24.19 18.29
N LYS A 85 0.58 25.09 17.87
CA LYS A 85 0.98 26.28 18.64
C LYS A 85 0.46 27.56 17.97
N LYS A 86 0.25 28.61 18.76
CA LYS A 86 -0.24 29.92 18.27
C LYS A 86 0.73 30.57 17.26
N GLU A 87 2.01 30.35 17.44
CA GLU A 87 3.12 30.82 16.58
C GLU A 87 3.24 30.08 15.22
N TYR A 88 2.40 29.07 14.96
CA TYR A 88 2.42 28.33 13.70
C TYR A 88 1.71 29.03 12.55
N LEU A 89 0.97 30.10 12.84
CA LEU A 89 0.24 30.88 11.86
C LEU A 89 0.80 32.31 11.87
N ASP A 90 1.41 32.72 10.76
CA ASP A 90 1.97 34.07 10.56
C ASP A 90 0.88 35.00 10.02
N LEU A 91 0.14 35.61 10.96
CA LEU A 91 -1.07 36.37 10.68
C LEU A 91 -0.90 37.86 11.01
N PRO A 92 -1.26 38.79 10.10
CA PRO A 92 -1.37 40.20 10.43
C PRO A 92 -2.39 40.44 11.55
N TRP A 93 -2.13 41.39 12.44
CA TRP A 93 -2.91 41.67 13.68
C TRP A 93 -4.44 41.74 13.50
N ILE A 94 -4.92 42.21 12.34
CA ILE A 94 -6.35 42.33 11.99
C ILE A 94 -7.00 40.96 11.68
N LYS A 95 -6.23 39.98 11.17
CA LYS A 95 -6.71 38.61 10.89
C LYS A 95 -6.69 37.74 12.15
N THR A 96 -5.75 37.99 13.06
CA THR A 96 -5.59 37.26 14.34
C THR A 96 -6.85 37.30 15.22
N LEU A 97 -7.59 38.41 15.24
CA LEU A 97 -8.89 38.54 15.93
C LEU A 97 -9.98 37.65 15.31
N ASN A 98 -10.09 37.60 13.98
CA ASN A 98 -11.06 36.75 13.28
C ASN A 98 -10.73 35.25 13.39
N GLU A 99 -9.46 34.87 13.39
CA GLU A 99 -9.03 33.48 13.64
C GLU A 99 -9.24 33.05 15.09
N TRP A 100 -9.16 33.97 16.05
CA TRP A 100 -9.47 33.69 17.46
C TRP A 100 -10.94 33.27 17.67
N PHE A 101 -11.87 33.84 16.87
CA PHE A 101 -13.30 33.50 16.90
C PHE A 101 -13.69 32.36 15.96
N THR A 102 -13.02 32.16 14.82
CA THR A 102 -13.46 31.20 13.78
C THR A 102 -12.65 29.91 13.71
N GLN A 103 -11.41 29.88 14.22
CA GLN A 103 -10.47 28.75 14.20
C GLN A 103 -10.30 28.06 12.82
N GLU A 104 -10.69 28.70 11.71
CA GLU A 104 -10.78 28.06 10.39
C GLU A 104 -9.43 27.55 9.90
N ARG A 105 -8.41 28.40 9.97
CA ARG A 105 -7.05 28.06 9.53
C ARG A 105 -6.39 27.10 10.49
N TRP A 106 -6.66 27.23 11.78
CA TRP A 106 -6.17 26.30 12.79
C TRP A 106 -6.60 24.86 12.48
N HIS A 107 -7.91 24.66 12.25
CA HIS A 107 -8.43 23.33 11.92
C HIS A 107 -7.99 22.83 10.55
N LYS A 108 -7.90 23.70 9.53
CA LYS A 108 -7.37 23.31 8.21
C LYS A 108 -5.91 22.91 8.28
N THR A 109 -5.11 23.62 9.07
CA THR A 109 -3.72 23.26 9.34
C THR A 109 -3.66 21.94 10.12
N GLU A 110 -4.56 21.71 11.08
CA GLU A 110 -4.63 20.44 11.81
C GLU A 110 -5.04 19.26 10.90
N GLU A 111 -6.03 19.45 10.01
CA GLU A 111 -6.42 18.44 9.01
C GLU A 111 -5.31 18.19 8.00
N LEU A 112 -4.58 19.23 7.57
CA LEU A 112 -3.38 19.09 6.74
C LEU A 112 -2.33 18.25 7.45
N VAL A 113 -2.03 18.52 8.72
CA VAL A 113 -1.07 17.75 9.51
C VAL A 113 -1.49 16.28 9.57
N LYS A 114 -2.76 16.00 9.88
CA LYS A 114 -3.29 14.63 9.94
C LYS A 114 -3.18 13.92 8.58
N SER A 115 -3.65 14.57 7.52
CA SER A 115 -3.63 14.01 6.17
C SER A 115 -2.21 13.76 5.66
N LEU A 116 -1.31 14.72 5.85
CA LEU A 116 0.08 14.59 5.40
C LEU A 116 0.85 13.55 6.21
N MET A 117 0.60 13.49 7.53
CA MET A 117 1.17 12.45 8.37
C MET A 117 0.73 11.05 7.92
N GLU A 118 -0.54 10.88 7.56
CA GLU A 118 -1.05 9.58 7.09
C GLU A 118 -0.45 9.21 5.73
N GLN A 119 -0.42 10.15 4.77
CA GLN A 119 0.25 9.93 3.48
C GLN A 119 1.73 9.53 3.62
N CYS A 120 2.46 10.17 4.54
CA CYS A 120 3.86 9.85 4.80
C CYS A 120 4.02 8.47 5.45
N LYS A 121 3.12 8.08 6.36
CA LYS A 121 3.12 6.74 6.95
C LYS A 121 2.80 5.67 5.91
N ASP A 122 1.78 5.89 5.08
CA ASP A 122 1.40 4.95 4.03
C ASP A 122 2.53 4.76 3.02
N TYR A 123 3.21 5.85 2.63
CA TYR A 123 4.41 5.77 1.80
C TYR A 123 5.49 4.88 2.44
N ILE A 124 5.82 5.10 3.71
CA ILE A 124 6.85 4.28 4.38
C ILE A 124 6.40 2.85 4.61
N LYS A 125 5.11 2.62 4.85
CA LYS A 125 4.57 1.26 4.94
C LYS A 125 4.72 0.53 3.61
N ASN A 126 4.38 1.18 2.50
CA ASN A 126 4.57 0.62 1.15
C ASN A 126 6.05 0.36 0.84
N VAL A 127 6.95 1.26 1.24
CA VAL A 127 8.40 1.04 1.11
C VAL A 127 8.85 -0.15 1.96
N ALA A 128 8.40 -0.24 3.22
CA ALA A 128 8.74 -1.36 4.10
C ALA A 128 8.25 -2.71 3.59
N ASP A 129 7.11 -2.74 2.88
CA ASP A 129 6.57 -3.94 2.26
C ASP A 129 7.44 -4.45 1.08
N THR A 130 8.34 -3.64 0.53
CA THR A 130 9.26 -4.06 -0.56
C THR A 130 10.41 -4.97 -0.09
N LYS A 131 10.63 -5.10 1.22
CA LYS A 131 11.75 -5.86 1.82
C LYS A 131 13.15 -5.43 1.34
N ALA A 132 13.30 -4.20 0.87
CA ALA A 132 14.60 -3.62 0.54
C ALA A 132 15.29 -3.05 1.79
N ASP A 133 16.62 -2.90 1.73
CA ASP A 133 17.39 -2.17 2.75
C ASP A 133 16.99 -0.69 2.77
N TYR A 134 17.27 0.01 3.87
CA TYR A 134 17.10 1.46 3.94
C TYR A 134 17.98 2.18 2.91
N ASP A 135 17.37 3.01 2.08
CA ASP A 135 18.06 3.93 1.18
C ASP A 135 17.67 5.37 1.50
N GLU A 136 18.65 6.27 1.49
CA GLU A 136 18.48 7.71 1.73
C GLU A 136 17.40 8.32 0.80
N ILE A 137 17.18 7.74 -0.38
CA ILE A 137 16.14 8.15 -1.33
C ILE A 137 14.75 8.12 -0.72
N TYR A 138 14.46 7.23 0.24
CA TYR A 138 13.17 7.16 0.92
C TYR A 138 12.94 8.40 1.78
N SER A 139 13.97 8.80 2.54
CA SER A 139 13.96 10.02 3.36
C SER A 139 13.89 11.28 2.47
N ARG A 140 14.61 11.30 1.35
CA ARG A 140 14.50 12.38 0.34
C ARG A 140 13.11 12.48 -0.27
N ASN A 141 12.49 11.35 -0.59
CA ASN A 141 11.14 11.29 -1.13
C ASN A 141 10.10 11.78 -0.11
N LEU A 142 10.21 11.38 1.15
CA LEU A 142 9.40 11.90 2.25
C LEU A 142 9.50 13.43 2.35
N LEU A 143 10.72 13.96 2.41
CA LEU A 143 10.94 15.41 2.45
C LEU A 143 10.35 16.10 1.22
N ARG A 144 10.53 15.52 0.03
CA ARG A 144 9.93 16.03 -1.21
C ARG A 144 8.41 16.04 -1.14
N MET A 145 7.75 14.97 -0.67
CA MET A 145 6.30 14.90 -0.51
C MET A 145 5.80 15.98 0.45
N ILE A 146 6.46 16.11 1.62
CA ILE A 146 6.14 17.15 2.60
C ILE A 146 6.29 18.54 1.98
N ASN A 147 7.40 18.80 1.29
CA ASN A 147 7.67 20.09 0.67
C ASN A 147 6.70 20.42 -0.45
N GLN A 148 6.40 19.47 -1.33
CA GLN A 148 5.42 19.64 -2.40
C GLN A 148 4.06 19.99 -1.81
N ARG A 149 3.58 19.22 -0.82
CA ARG A 149 2.31 19.50 -0.15
C ARG A 149 2.32 20.86 0.54
N LEU A 150 3.43 21.24 1.20
CA LEU A 150 3.58 22.56 1.82
C LEU A 150 3.62 23.69 0.79
N GLN A 151 4.11 23.45 -0.43
CA GLN A 151 4.16 24.42 -1.52
C GLN A 151 2.83 24.53 -2.28
N GLU A 152 1.91 23.59 -2.10
CA GLU A 152 0.60 23.65 -2.76
C GLU A 152 -0.19 24.91 -2.37
N ALA A 153 -0.91 25.44 -3.34
CA ALA A 153 -1.56 26.74 -3.23
C ALA A 153 -2.64 26.80 -2.14
N ASP A 154 -3.29 25.69 -1.81
CA ASP A 154 -4.24 25.61 -0.69
C ASP A 154 -3.53 25.69 0.68
N VAL A 155 -2.33 25.11 0.80
CA VAL A 155 -1.54 25.09 2.03
C VAL A 155 -0.82 26.42 2.28
N GLN A 156 -0.25 27.05 1.24
CA GLN A 156 0.37 28.37 1.36
C GLN A 156 -0.62 29.44 1.85
N LYS A 157 -1.92 29.29 1.54
CA LYS A 157 -3.00 30.18 1.99
C LYS A 157 -3.35 30.05 3.47
N LEU A 158 -2.83 29.03 4.16
CA LEU A 158 -2.93 28.91 5.60
C LEU A 158 -2.01 29.89 6.34
N HIS A 159 -1.10 30.57 5.61
CA HIS A 159 -0.08 31.48 6.17
C HIS A 159 0.68 30.82 7.32
N THR A 160 1.14 29.59 7.09
CA THR A 160 1.91 28.87 8.09
C THR A 160 3.30 29.45 8.23
N SER A 161 3.76 29.57 9.48
CA SER A 161 5.05 30.17 9.78
C SER A 161 6.20 29.25 9.37
N ALA A 162 7.41 29.81 9.27
CA ALA A 162 8.62 29.00 9.07
C ALA A 162 8.80 27.98 10.21
N CYS A 163 8.49 28.38 11.45
CA CYS A 163 8.51 27.50 12.62
C CYS A 163 7.54 26.32 12.47
N PHE A 164 6.33 26.54 11.95
CA PHE A 164 5.39 25.44 11.67
C PHE A 164 5.97 24.43 10.71
N LYS A 165 6.56 24.90 9.60
CA LYS A 165 7.12 24.01 8.56
C LYS A 165 8.26 23.16 9.11
N VAL A 166 9.12 23.75 9.95
CA VAL A 166 10.20 23.05 10.65
C VAL A 166 9.64 22.03 11.64
N ASP A 167 8.76 22.45 12.56
CA ASP A 167 8.20 21.58 13.59
C ASP A 167 7.39 20.43 12.99
N LEU A 168 6.68 20.67 11.88
CA LEU A 168 5.94 19.64 11.15
C LEU A 168 6.88 18.61 10.52
N LYS A 169 7.93 19.06 9.82
CA LYS A 169 8.93 18.16 9.24
C LYS A 169 9.58 17.32 10.33
N LEU A 170 10.04 17.94 11.42
CA LEU A 170 10.62 17.25 12.57
C LEU A 170 9.65 16.22 13.15
N HIS A 171 8.37 16.58 13.29
CA HIS A 171 7.37 15.67 13.83
C HIS A 171 7.10 14.47 12.94
N ILE A 172 6.89 14.69 11.64
CA ILE A 172 6.64 13.61 10.68
C ILE A 172 7.87 12.71 10.61
N LEU A 173 9.06 13.29 10.45
CA LEU A 173 10.32 12.55 10.40
C LEU A 173 10.57 11.75 11.67
N GLY A 174 10.31 12.32 12.86
CA GLY A 174 10.38 11.58 14.12
C GLY A 174 9.33 10.45 14.25
N LYS A 175 8.17 10.56 13.60
CA LYS A 175 7.16 9.50 13.55
C LYS A 175 7.54 8.36 12.60
N VAL A 176 8.20 8.66 11.49
CA VAL A 176 8.54 7.66 10.46
C VAL A 176 9.92 7.05 10.63
N ALA A 177 10.86 7.73 11.30
CA ALA A 177 12.20 7.20 11.54
C ALA A 177 12.18 5.82 12.25
N PRO A 178 11.35 5.57 13.28
CA PRO A 178 11.24 4.23 13.88
C PRO A 178 10.71 3.16 12.92
N LEU A 179 9.92 3.54 11.90
CA LEU A 179 9.42 2.60 10.89
C LEU A 179 10.53 2.21 9.90
N LEU A 180 11.34 3.19 9.49
CA LEU A 180 12.52 2.97 8.65
C LEU A 180 13.60 2.15 9.37
N GLU A 181 13.81 2.41 10.67
CA GLU A 181 14.68 1.62 11.54
C GLU A 181 14.18 0.17 11.66
N LYS A 182 12.88 -0.02 11.90
CA LYS A 182 12.29 -1.36 11.92
C LYS A 182 12.44 -2.09 10.58
N MET A 183 12.30 -1.37 9.46
CA MET A 183 12.51 -1.91 8.13
C MET A 183 13.96 -2.37 7.93
N GLN A 184 14.94 -1.53 8.29
CA GLN A 184 16.35 -1.88 8.20
C GLN A 184 16.70 -3.07 9.10
N VAL A 185 16.26 -3.06 10.36
CA VAL A 185 16.47 -4.18 11.28
C VAL A 185 15.84 -5.47 10.74
N GLY A 186 14.68 -5.37 10.09
CA GLY A 186 14.06 -6.49 9.39
C GLY A 186 14.93 -7.00 8.24
N PHE A 187 15.41 -6.10 7.39
CA PHE A 187 16.30 -6.42 6.28
C PHE A 187 17.61 -7.06 6.76
N MET A 188 18.27 -6.48 7.77
CA MET A 188 19.51 -7.01 8.35
C MET A 188 19.27 -8.39 8.95
N LYS A 189 18.19 -8.62 9.70
CA LYS A 189 17.87 -9.96 10.22
C LYS A 189 17.69 -11.02 9.13
N GLU A 190 17.17 -10.63 7.97
CA GLU A 190 16.95 -11.55 6.85
C GLU A 190 18.21 -11.76 5.99
N ASN A 191 19.12 -10.77 5.94
CA ASN A 191 20.24 -10.73 4.98
C ASN A 191 21.63 -10.64 5.64
N ASP A 192 21.74 -10.62 6.96
CA ASP A 192 23.01 -10.64 7.68
C ASP A 192 23.77 -11.94 7.35
N PRO A 193 25.00 -11.87 6.82
CA PRO A 193 25.74 -13.04 6.39
C PRO A 193 26.06 -14.03 7.53
N GLU A 194 26.29 -13.56 8.76
CA GLU A 194 26.54 -14.43 9.92
C GLU A 194 25.25 -15.15 10.35
N LEU A 195 24.15 -14.41 10.51
CA LEU A 195 22.84 -15.00 10.83
C LEU A 195 22.39 -15.99 9.76
N TYR A 196 22.63 -15.66 8.49
CA TYR A 196 22.33 -16.54 7.37
C TYR A 196 23.20 -17.82 7.43
N LEU A 197 24.51 -17.70 7.64
CA LEU A 197 25.39 -18.87 7.77
C LEU A 197 25.03 -19.74 8.97
N GLU A 198 24.76 -19.15 10.14
CA GLU A 198 24.31 -19.88 11.32
C GLU A 198 22.97 -20.59 11.09
N LYS A 199 22.07 -20.00 10.29
CA LYS A 199 20.82 -20.65 9.87
C LYS A 199 21.05 -21.86 8.94
N LEU A 200 22.14 -21.86 8.17
CA LEU A 200 22.54 -22.97 7.28
C LEU A 200 23.42 -24.04 7.97
N LYS A 201 23.97 -23.73 9.13
CA LYS A 201 24.91 -24.57 9.87
C LYS A 201 24.37 -25.97 10.17
N PRO A 202 23.11 -26.18 10.63
CA PRO A 202 22.59 -27.51 10.89
C PRO A 202 22.63 -28.44 9.66
N GLN A 203 22.44 -27.88 8.46
CA GLN A 203 22.44 -28.63 7.19
C GLN A 203 23.86 -28.98 6.77
N TYR A 204 24.82 -28.07 6.95
CA TYR A 204 26.24 -28.35 6.75
C TYR A 204 26.73 -29.45 7.71
N LEU A 205 26.33 -29.40 8.98
CA LEU A 205 26.64 -30.43 9.98
C LEU A 205 26.02 -31.79 9.60
N SER A 206 24.74 -31.79 9.21
CA SER A 206 24.05 -33.00 8.76
C SER A 206 24.77 -33.66 7.57
N THR A 207 25.11 -32.84 6.56
CA THR A 207 25.91 -33.27 5.40
C THR A 207 27.24 -33.90 5.82
N PHE A 208 27.97 -33.22 6.71
CA PHE A 208 29.25 -33.68 7.19
C PHE A 208 29.15 -35.04 7.89
N ARG A 209 28.14 -35.21 8.76
CA ARG A 209 27.85 -36.47 9.44
C ARG A 209 27.54 -37.59 8.47
N ASP A 210 26.67 -37.36 7.50
CA ASP A 210 26.29 -38.37 6.52
C ASP A 210 27.49 -38.84 5.68
N LEU A 211 28.34 -37.90 5.26
CA LEU A 211 29.57 -38.19 4.51
C LEU A 211 30.62 -38.96 5.34
N CYS A 212 30.71 -38.72 6.65
CA CYS A 212 31.62 -39.44 7.54
C CYS A 212 31.11 -40.85 7.85
N LEU A 213 29.80 -41.01 8.04
CA LEU A 213 29.18 -42.29 8.42
C LEU A 213 28.82 -43.17 7.22
N GLY A 214 28.92 -42.65 6.00
CA GLY A 214 28.55 -43.36 4.76
C GLY A 214 27.06 -43.65 4.67
N LYS A 215 26.21 -42.77 5.21
CA LYS A 215 24.75 -42.90 5.12
C LYS A 215 24.25 -42.44 3.76
N ASP A 216 23.15 -43.04 3.30
CA ASP A 216 22.43 -42.51 2.14
C ASP A 216 21.71 -41.21 2.53
N SER A 217 22.28 -40.08 2.11
CA SER A 217 21.74 -38.75 2.40
C SER A 217 20.68 -38.30 1.39
N CYS A 218 20.31 -39.13 0.40
CA CYS A 218 19.46 -38.72 -0.72
C CYS A 218 18.12 -38.12 -0.25
N GLN A 219 17.42 -38.81 0.65
CA GLN A 219 16.16 -38.34 1.24
C GLN A 219 16.31 -37.05 2.04
N THR A 220 17.39 -36.92 2.83
CA THR A 220 17.68 -35.70 3.59
C THR A 220 17.88 -34.51 2.66
N ARG A 221 18.63 -34.70 1.57
CA ARG A 221 18.88 -33.62 0.59
C ARG A 221 17.64 -33.26 -0.21
N ALA A 222 16.81 -34.25 -0.55
CA ALA A 222 15.53 -34.00 -1.19
C ALA A 222 14.61 -33.17 -0.29
N ARG A 223 14.58 -33.49 1.02
CA ARG A 223 13.87 -32.69 2.02
C ARG A 223 14.41 -31.27 2.12
N ASP A 224 15.73 -31.09 2.10
CA ASP A 224 16.35 -29.77 2.13
C ASP A 224 15.94 -28.93 0.91
N LEU A 225 15.93 -29.51 -0.29
CA LEU A 225 15.44 -28.84 -1.49
C LEU A 225 13.98 -28.42 -1.33
N CYS A 226 13.11 -29.33 -0.88
CA CYS A 226 11.69 -29.04 -0.69
C CYS A 226 11.44 -27.89 0.29
N HIS A 227 12.05 -27.92 1.48
CA HIS A 227 11.72 -26.97 2.54
C HIS A 227 12.51 -25.64 2.43
N TRP A 228 13.77 -25.68 2.01
CA TRP A 228 14.61 -24.47 1.95
C TRP A 228 14.54 -23.74 0.61
N CYS A 229 14.32 -24.49 -0.48
CA CYS A 229 14.30 -23.92 -1.83
C CYS A 229 12.89 -23.80 -2.37
N LEU A 230 12.12 -24.90 -2.42
CA LEU A 230 10.81 -24.92 -3.09
C LEU A 230 9.71 -24.25 -2.27
N LYS A 231 9.59 -24.55 -0.97
CA LYS A 231 8.53 -23.97 -0.11
C LYS A 231 8.45 -22.45 -0.20
N PRO A 232 9.54 -21.69 -0.05
CA PRO A 232 9.46 -20.23 -0.04
C PRO A 232 9.05 -19.66 -1.41
N VAL A 233 9.58 -20.22 -2.50
CA VAL A 233 9.24 -19.75 -3.86
C VAL A 233 7.82 -20.14 -4.27
N LEU A 234 7.30 -21.26 -3.77
CA LEU A 234 5.91 -21.67 -3.97
C LEU A 234 4.95 -20.75 -3.23
N VAL A 235 5.24 -20.41 -1.97
CA VAL A 235 4.46 -19.44 -1.19
C VAL A 235 4.47 -18.07 -1.85
N GLU A 236 5.63 -17.61 -2.33
CA GLU A 236 5.76 -16.35 -3.07
C GLU A 236 4.95 -16.38 -4.37
N TYR A 237 5.03 -17.46 -5.14
CA TYR A 237 4.25 -17.66 -6.35
C TYR A 237 2.74 -17.56 -6.11
N VAL A 238 2.24 -18.22 -5.05
CA VAL A 238 0.82 -18.14 -4.66
C VAL A 238 0.45 -16.68 -4.35
N ASN A 239 1.21 -15.98 -3.51
CA ASN A 239 0.92 -14.58 -3.15
C ASN A 239 1.00 -13.61 -4.34
N ASN A 240 1.90 -13.85 -5.29
CA ASN A 240 2.03 -13.06 -6.52
C ASN A 240 0.81 -13.21 -7.42
N ARG A 241 0.23 -14.41 -7.46
CA ARG A 241 -0.88 -14.73 -8.37
C ARG A 241 -2.25 -14.54 -7.74
N LEU A 242 -2.37 -14.75 -6.44
CA LEU A 242 -3.65 -14.74 -5.71
C LEU A 242 -4.37 -13.40 -5.82
N GLY A 243 -3.65 -12.28 -5.85
CA GLY A 243 -4.26 -10.96 -6.07
C GLY A 243 -5.03 -10.88 -7.40
N LEU A 244 -4.44 -11.36 -8.49
CA LEU A 244 -5.08 -11.41 -9.81
C LEU A 244 -6.29 -12.36 -9.83
N GLU A 245 -6.15 -13.53 -9.21
CA GLU A 245 -7.22 -14.53 -9.17
C GLU A 245 -8.40 -14.06 -8.31
N ILE A 246 -8.18 -13.26 -7.26
CA ILE A 246 -9.26 -12.58 -6.51
C ILE A 246 -9.98 -11.56 -7.41
N VAL A 247 -9.24 -10.75 -8.16
CA VAL A 247 -9.83 -9.77 -9.09
C VAL A 247 -10.70 -10.49 -10.12
N ASP A 248 -10.19 -11.54 -10.75
CA ASP A 248 -10.95 -12.35 -11.71
C ASP A 248 -12.15 -13.03 -11.06
N ASP A 249 -12.01 -13.62 -9.87
CA ASP A 249 -13.13 -14.25 -9.15
C ASP A 249 -14.26 -13.25 -8.88
N ILE A 250 -13.95 -12.02 -8.49
CA ILE A 250 -14.97 -10.99 -8.24
C ILE A 250 -15.59 -10.50 -9.55
N LEU A 251 -14.79 -10.13 -10.54
CA LEU A 251 -15.27 -9.51 -11.78
C LEU A 251 -15.93 -10.50 -12.74
N SER A 252 -15.44 -11.74 -12.80
CA SER A 252 -15.92 -12.78 -13.71
C SER A 252 -17.02 -13.66 -13.11
N SER A 253 -17.28 -13.61 -11.80
CA SER A 253 -18.32 -14.43 -11.17
C SER A 253 -19.74 -14.11 -11.61
N GLY A 254 -20.00 -12.90 -12.12
CA GLY A 254 -21.35 -12.41 -12.43
C GLY A 254 -22.28 -12.31 -11.22
N LYS A 255 -21.74 -12.42 -9.99
CA LYS A 255 -22.52 -12.39 -8.74
C LYS A 255 -22.81 -10.99 -8.23
N PHE A 256 -22.05 -10.00 -8.69
CA PHE A 256 -21.99 -8.67 -8.10
C PHE A 256 -22.24 -7.61 -9.17
N ASP A 257 -23.50 -7.20 -9.30
CA ASP A 257 -23.91 -6.19 -10.28
C ASP A 257 -23.16 -4.87 -10.09
N GLU A 258 -22.80 -4.51 -8.86
CA GLU A 258 -22.03 -3.30 -8.58
C GLU A 258 -20.65 -3.27 -9.22
N TYR A 259 -20.02 -4.41 -9.50
CA TYR A 259 -18.71 -4.45 -10.17
C TYR A 259 -18.81 -4.54 -11.70
N THR A 260 -20.01 -4.59 -12.26
CA THR A 260 -20.20 -4.67 -13.72
C THR A 260 -19.79 -3.37 -14.41
N ASN A 261 -20.11 -2.22 -13.80
CA ASN A 261 -19.65 -0.92 -14.26
C ASN A 261 -19.79 0.13 -13.15
N ARG A 262 -19.06 1.24 -13.30
CA ARG A 262 -19.09 2.36 -12.37
C ARG A 262 -20.49 2.90 -12.07
N SER A 263 -21.39 2.94 -13.05
CA SER A 263 -22.75 3.49 -12.86
C SER A 263 -23.54 2.65 -11.84
N LEU A 264 -23.52 1.33 -12.00
CA LEU A 264 -24.15 0.40 -11.07
C LEU A 264 -23.52 0.47 -9.67
N PHE A 265 -22.20 0.59 -9.58
CA PHE A 265 -21.54 0.83 -8.29
C PHE A 265 -22.04 2.11 -7.62
N GLN A 266 -22.03 3.23 -8.34
CA GLN A 266 -22.44 4.51 -7.77
C GLN A 266 -23.90 4.46 -7.30
N PHE A 267 -24.79 3.82 -8.07
CA PHE A 267 -26.16 3.56 -7.64
C PHE A 267 -26.20 2.77 -6.33
N THR A 268 -25.53 1.62 -6.26
CA THR A 268 -25.51 0.75 -5.07
C THR A 268 -24.92 1.47 -3.85
N ALA A 269 -23.84 2.20 -4.04
CA ALA A 269 -23.19 3.00 -3.00
C ALA A 269 -24.12 4.10 -2.49
N LEU A 270 -24.71 4.91 -3.37
CA LEU A 270 -25.63 5.99 -3.01
C LEU A 270 -26.91 5.46 -2.36
N LYS A 271 -27.42 4.31 -2.80
CA LYS A 271 -28.57 3.64 -2.18
C LYS A 271 -28.28 3.19 -0.75
N LYS A 272 -27.11 2.57 -0.50
CA LYS A 272 -26.67 2.18 0.85
C LYS A 272 -26.41 3.41 1.73
N LEU A 273 -25.77 4.45 1.19
CA LEU A 273 -25.56 5.73 1.88
C LEU A 273 -26.89 6.38 2.28
N LEU A 274 -27.90 6.34 1.41
CA LEU A 274 -29.24 6.83 1.72
C LEU A 274 -29.93 5.97 2.77
N LYS A 275 -29.76 4.64 2.75
CA LYS A 275 -30.32 3.75 3.76
C LYS A 275 -29.80 4.08 5.16
N TYR A 276 -28.47 4.17 5.32
CA TYR A 276 -27.82 4.31 6.63
C TYR A 276 -27.69 5.76 7.12
N GLU A 277 -27.71 6.75 6.23
CA GLU A 277 -27.63 8.18 6.58
C GLU A 277 -26.44 8.52 7.50
N ASN A 278 -25.30 7.85 7.32
CA ASN A 278 -24.09 8.15 8.06
C ASN A 278 -23.34 9.33 7.42
N PHE A 279 -23.30 10.46 8.11
CA PHE A 279 -22.68 11.69 7.62
C PHE A 279 -21.18 11.54 7.34
N ASP A 280 -20.44 10.83 8.18
CA ASP A 280 -18.99 10.67 8.01
C ASP A 280 -18.68 9.85 6.77
N THR A 281 -19.49 8.81 6.49
CA THR A 281 -19.38 8.05 5.24
C THR A 281 -19.67 8.91 4.01
N TYR A 282 -20.65 9.82 4.07
CA TYR A 282 -20.87 10.80 2.98
C TYR A 282 -19.66 11.72 2.79
N ILE A 283 -19.01 12.16 3.86
CA ILE A 283 -17.81 13.00 3.77
C ILE A 283 -16.68 12.29 3.02
N ILE A 284 -16.46 11.01 3.30
CA ILE A 284 -15.44 10.21 2.60
C ILE A 284 -15.84 10.05 1.12
N TYR A 285 -17.07 9.60 0.83
CA TYR A 285 -17.58 9.45 -0.54
C TYR A 285 -17.44 10.74 -1.38
N ILE A 286 -17.76 11.88 -0.76
CA ILE A 286 -17.78 13.17 -1.44
C ILE A 286 -16.37 13.72 -1.65
N ASN A 287 -15.50 13.66 -0.65
CA ASN A 287 -14.21 14.38 -0.67
C ASN A 287 -13.02 13.51 -1.08
N ASN A 288 -13.15 12.19 -1.00
CA ASN A 288 -12.13 11.23 -1.41
C ASN A 288 -12.80 9.97 -1.97
N TYR A 289 -13.29 10.07 -3.20
CA TYR A 289 -14.03 8.99 -3.84
C TYR A 289 -13.18 7.72 -4.02
N GLU A 290 -11.92 7.86 -4.45
CA GLU A 290 -11.02 6.70 -4.61
C GLU A 290 -10.86 5.93 -3.30
N HIS A 291 -10.57 6.63 -2.20
CA HIS A 291 -10.42 5.98 -0.89
C HIS A 291 -11.74 5.34 -0.41
N PHE A 292 -12.87 6.01 -0.62
CA PHE A 292 -14.18 5.42 -0.30
C PHE A 292 -14.37 4.07 -1.01
N VAL A 293 -14.06 4.03 -2.30
CA VAL A 293 -14.23 2.83 -3.11
C VAL A 293 -13.27 1.73 -2.69
N LYS A 294 -12.00 2.05 -2.40
CA LYS A 294 -11.01 1.06 -1.93
C LYS A 294 -11.44 0.43 -0.59
N ILE A 295 -11.88 1.23 0.37
CA ILE A 295 -12.46 0.72 1.64
C ILE A 295 -13.67 -0.17 1.37
N TRP A 296 -14.54 0.25 0.45
CA TRP A 296 -15.72 -0.53 0.11
C TRP A 296 -15.36 -1.91 -0.45
N VAL A 297 -14.42 -1.94 -1.40
CA VAL A 297 -13.93 -3.18 -2.01
C VAL A 297 -13.30 -4.06 -0.94
N GLU A 298 -12.37 -3.54 -0.15
CA GLU A 298 -11.74 -4.30 0.95
C GLU A 298 -12.77 -4.91 1.91
N GLY A 299 -13.76 -4.11 2.35
CA GLY A 299 -14.83 -4.58 3.22
C GLY A 299 -15.72 -5.64 2.58
N HIS A 300 -16.01 -5.50 1.28
CA HIS A 300 -16.77 -6.49 0.52
C HIS A 300 -15.99 -7.80 0.34
N LEU A 301 -14.69 -7.72 0.01
CA LEU A 301 -13.83 -8.90 -0.11
C LEU A 301 -13.74 -9.64 1.22
N LEU A 302 -13.55 -8.91 2.33
CA LEU A 302 -13.52 -9.49 3.66
C LEU A 302 -14.82 -10.22 3.98
N ASP A 303 -15.98 -9.58 3.78
CA ASP A 303 -17.29 -10.20 4.02
C ASP A 303 -17.52 -11.42 3.12
N PHE A 304 -17.17 -11.33 1.84
CA PHE A 304 -17.38 -12.44 0.90
C PHE A 304 -16.51 -13.65 1.22
N TYR A 305 -15.21 -13.46 1.47
CA TYR A 305 -14.29 -14.56 1.75
C TYR A 305 -14.36 -15.07 3.18
N SER A 306 -14.82 -14.28 4.17
CA SER A 306 -15.01 -14.77 5.54
C SER A 306 -16.13 -15.81 5.64
N HIS A 307 -17.11 -15.77 4.72
CA HIS A 307 -18.27 -16.66 4.71
C HIS A 307 -18.16 -17.79 3.68
N THR A 308 -17.04 -17.91 2.97
CA THR A 308 -16.88 -18.90 1.89
C THR A 308 -15.54 -19.62 1.97
N ALA A 309 -15.51 -20.89 1.55
CA ALA A 309 -14.25 -21.61 1.35
C ALA A 309 -13.53 -21.23 0.04
N ARG A 310 -13.96 -20.14 -0.62
CA ARG A 310 -13.56 -19.80 -1.99
C ARG A 310 -12.10 -19.36 -2.04
N LEU A 311 -11.63 -18.62 -1.04
CA LEU A 311 -10.24 -18.19 -0.97
C LEU A 311 -9.29 -19.38 -0.83
N GLN A 312 -9.60 -20.33 0.08
CA GLN A 312 -8.81 -21.56 0.20
C GLN A 312 -8.81 -22.37 -1.10
N HIS A 313 -9.92 -22.37 -1.83
CA HIS A 313 -9.99 -23.02 -3.14
C HIS A 313 -9.04 -22.38 -4.16
N LEU A 314 -9.02 -21.05 -4.25
CA LEU A 314 -8.10 -20.32 -5.14
C LEU A 314 -6.65 -20.58 -4.75
N GLU A 315 -6.30 -20.49 -3.47
CA GLU A 315 -4.97 -20.82 -2.94
C GLU A 315 -4.54 -22.23 -3.35
N LYS A 316 -5.43 -23.20 -3.18
CA LYS A 316 -5.20 -24.59 -3.58
C LYS A 316 -5.05 -24.75 -5.08
N GLU A 317 -5.91 -24.16 -5.90
CA GLU A 317 -5.82 -24.27 -7.35
C GLU A 317 -4.51 -23.69 -7.89
N ILE A 318 -4.09 -22.52 -7.38
CA ILE A 318 -2.83 -21.89 -7.74
C ILE A 318 -1.66 -22.80 -7.36
N LEU A 319 -1.63 -23.28 -6.11
CA LEU A 319 -0.55 -24.12 -5.58
C LEU A 319 -0.46 -25.45 -6.32
N SER A 320 -1.57 -26.17 -6.47
CA SER A 320 -1.61 -27.45 -7.18
C SER A 320 -1.17 -27.31 -8.63
N SER A 321 -1.52 -26.19 -9.29
CA SER A 321 -1.09 -25.89 -10.67
C SER A 321 0.42 -25.77 -10.78
N ILE A 322 1.06 -25.00 -9.90
CA ILE A 322 2.52 -24.86 -9.93
C ILE A 322 3.25 -26.13 -9.47
N ILE A 323 2.74 -26.86 -8.49
CA ILE A 323 3.30 -28.16 -8.07
C ILE A 323 3.25 -29.18 -9.20
N LYS A 324 2.20 -29.17 -10.03
CA LYS A 324 2.15 -30.01 -11.23
C LYS A 324 3.29 -29.67 -12.20
N LYS A 325 3.59 -28.39 -12.42
CA LYS A 325 4.75 -27.99 -13.24
C LYS A 325 6.07 -28.42 -12.63
N VAL A 326 6.24 -28.29 -11.31
CA VAL A 326 7.42 -28.79 -10.59
C VAL A 326 7.57 -30.30 -10.80
N ARG A 327 6.49 -31.08 -10.69
CA ARG A 327 6.52 -32.52 -10.95
C ARG A 327 6.96 -32.84 -12.38
N THR A 328 6.41 -32.15 -13.38
CA THR A 328 6.83 -32.32 -14.78
C THR A 328 8.31 -31.97 -14.99
N ALA A 329 8.83 -30.95 -14.30
CA ALA A 329 10.25 -30.61 -14.34
C ALA A 329 11.13 -31.72 -13.71
N LEU A 330 10.66 -32.38 -12.65
CA LEU A 330 11.34 -33.53 -12.02
C LEU A 330 11.32 -34.80 -12.90
N GLU A 331 10.27 -34.97 -13.70
CA GLU A 331 10.09 -36.11 -14.63
C GLU A 331 10.84 -35.94 -15.96
N SER A 332 11.36 -34.75 -16.25
CA SER A 332 12.04 -34.46 -17.52
C SER A 332 13.21 -35.43 -17.72
N PRO A 333 13.32 -36.08 -18.90
CA PRO A 333 14.32 -37.10 -19.14
C PRO A 333 15.68 -36.45 -18.97
N SER A 334 16.37 -36.92 -17.94
CA SER A 334 17.74 -36.57 -17.66
C SER A 334 18.53 -36.97 -18.91
N ASP A 335 18.87 -36.00 -19.76
CA ASP A 335 19.69 -36.27 -20.95
C ASP A 335 20.97 -36.97 -20.46
N LYS A 336 21.63 -37.78 -21.30
CA LYS A 336 22.81 -38.60 -20.92
C LYS A 336 23.98 -37.81 -20.29
N SER A 337 23.87 -36.49 -20.17
CA SER A 337 24.79 -35.56 -19.50
C SER A 337 24.57 -35.35 -17.99
N THR A 338 23.47 -35.83 -17.39
CA THR A 338 23.14 -35.59 -15.97
C THR A 338 23.77 -36.64 -15.05
N ASN A 339 25.08 -36.51 -14.81
CA ASN A 339 25.81 -37.47 -13.99
C ASN A 339 25.78 -37.13 -12.49
N THR A 340 25.45 -35.90 -12.13
CA THR A 340 25.43 -35.41 -10.74
C THR A 340 24.13 -34.70 -10.38
N VAL A 341 23.84 -34.57 -9.08
CA VAL A 341 22.70 -33.79 -8.59
C VAL A 341 22.84 -32.31 -8.97
N CYS A 342 24.06 -31.79 -9.10
CA CYS A 342 24.27 -30.42 -9.55
C CYS A 342 23.80 -30.21 -10.99
N ASP A 343 24.18 -31.13 -11.90
CA ASP A 343 23.73 -31.08 -13.30
C ASP A 343 22.20 -31.19 -13.40
N PHE A 344 21.61 -32.10 -12.61
CA PHE A 344 20.16 -32.23 -12.50
C PHE A 344 19.49 -30.94 -12.03
N LEU A 345 20.02 -30.30 -10.99
CA LEU A 345 19.48 -29.04 -10.46
C LEU A 345 19.55 -27.90 -11.47
N ASP A 346 20.62 -27.83 -12.28
CA ASP A 346 20.72 -26.83 -13.36
C ASP A 346 19.61 -27.02 -14.41
N VAL A 347 19.37 -28.27 -14.85
CA VAL A 347 18.28 -28.60 -15.79
C VAL A 347 16.91 -28.32 -15.16
N PHE A 348 16.69 -28.76 -13.92
CA PHE A 348 15.44 -28.55 -13.18
C PHE A 348 15.12 -27.07 -13.00
N CYS A 349 16.10 -26.26 -12.60
CA CYS A 349 15.90 -24.81 -12.45
C CYS A 349 15.67 -24.13 -13.81
N GLY A 350 16.38 -24.56 -14.86
CA GLY A 350 16.17 -24.05 -16.21
C GLY A 350 14.76 -24.33 -16.74
N ALA A 351 14.20 -25.50 -16.42
CA ALA A 351 12.82 -25.86 -16.80
C ALA A 351 11.76 -24.99 -16.10
N LEU A 352 12.04 -24.51 -14.88
CA LEU A 352 11.11 -23.73 -14.07
C LEU A 352 11.33 -22.21 -14.14
N GLN A 353 12.38 -21.72 -14.80
CA GLN A 353 12.81 -20.32 -14.74
C GLN A 353 11.73 -19.28 -15.11
N ASN A 354 10.76 -19.64 -15.95
CA ASN A 354 9.66 -18.75 -16.36
C ASN A 354 8.52 -18.71 -15.34
N ASP A 355 8.48 -19.67 -14.41
CA ASP A 355 7.42 -19.85 -13.42
C ASP A 355 7.90 -19.60 -11.98
N LEU A 356 9.12 -20.04 -11.65
CA LEU A 356 9.72 -19.94 -10.32
C LEU A 356 11.16 -19.42 -10.41
N VAL A 357 11.46 -18.40 -9.61
CA VAL A 357 12.83 -17.88 -9.46
C VAL A 357 13.49 -18.56 -8.27
N ILE A 358 14.29 -19.58 -8.53
CA ILE A 358 15.07 -20.29 -7.48
C ILE A 358 16.47 -19.69 -7.45
N SER A 359 16.78 -18.90 -6.41
CA SER A 359 18.10 -18.30 -6.25
C SER A 359 19.21 -19.35 -6.07
N LYS A 360 20.37 -19.11 -6.69
CA LYS A 360 21.56 -19.97 -6.53
C LYS A 360 22.02 -20.10 -5.08
N ASP A 361 21.84 -19.07 -4.27
CA ASP A 361 22.24 -19.07 -2.86
C ASP A 361 21.44 -20.10 -2.04
N ARG A 362 20.12 -20.17 -2.25
CA ARG A 362 19.27 -21.21 -1.63
C ARG A 362 19.68 -22.62 -2.04
N LEU A 363 20.13 -22.80 -3.28
CA LEU A 363 20.59 -24.09 -3.79
C LEU A 363 21.98 -24.48 -3.25
N ALA A 364 22.75 -23.54 -2.70
CA ALA A 364 24.13 -23.79 -2.27
C ALA A 364 24.22 -24.95 -1.28
N VAL A 365 23.28 -25.03 -0.33
CA VAL A 365 23.21 -26.10 0.69
C VAL A 365 22.93 -27.45 0.05
N VAL A 366 21.98 -27.51 -0.89
CA VAL A 366 21.58 -28.75 -1.56
C VAL A 366 22.68 -29.25 -2.50
N ARG A 367 23.42 -28.33 -3.13
CA ARG A 367 24.57 -28.63 -4.00
C ARG A 367 25.79 -29.09 -3.22
N PHE A 368 25.95 -28.60 -2.00
CA PHE A 368 27.17 -28.78 -1.22
C PHE A 368 27.51 -30.26 -0.98
N LYS A 369 28.59 -30.73 -1.62
CA LYS A 369 29.11 -32.11 -1.52
C LYS A 369 28.02 -33.18 -1.67
N ASN A 370 27.04 -32.94 -2.55
CA ASN A 370 25.94 -33.87 -2.78
C ASN A 370 26.39 -35.01 -3.69
N THR A 371 26.52 -36.20 -3.11
CA THR A 371 26.93 -37.43 -3.80
C THR A 371 25.76 -38.36 -4.08
N ALA A 372 24.52 -37.91 -3.90
CA ALA A 372 23.34 -38.73 -4.13
C ALA A 372 23.18 -39.08 -5.61
N ASN A 373 22.48 -40.18 -5.88
CA ASN A 373 22.11 -40.54 -7.24
C ASN A 373 21.03 -39.56 -7.75
N PRO A 374 21.19 -38.92 -8.93
CA PRO A 374 20.24 -37.92 -9.42
C PRO A 374 18.81 -38.45 -9.63
N MET A 375 18.68 -39.70 -10.08
CA MET A 375 17.37 -40.34 -10.30
C MET A 375 16.67 -40.61 -8.98
N GLN A 376 17.39 -41.16 -7.99
CA GLN A 376 16.84 -41.36 -6.66
C GLN A 376 16.49 -40.03 -5.99
N PHE A 377 17.33 -39.01 -6.17
CA PHE A 377 17.10 -37.67 -5.65
C PHE A 377 15.82 -37.06 -6.22
N SER A 378 15.61 -37.15 -7.53
CA SER A 378 14.36 -36.70 -8.16
C SER A 378 13.14 -37.46 -7.60
N ALA A 379 13.24 -38.79 -7.48
CA ALA A 379 12.16 -39.62 -6.94
C ALA A 379 11.82 -39.25 -5.47
N ASP A 380 12.84 -39.01 -4.64
CA ASP A 380 12.65 -38.61 -3.25
C ASP A 380 12.00 -37.23 -3.14
N VAL A 381 12.39 -36.27 -3.99
CA VAL A 381 11.75 -34.95 -4.06
C VAL A 381 10.28 -35.10 -4.44
N GLN A 382 9.99 -35.90 -5.48
CA GLN A 382 8.61 -36.18 -5.90
C GLN A 382 7.75 -36.79 -4.79
N ALA A 383 8.33 -37.69 -3.97
CA ALA A 383 7.64 -38.32 -2.85
C ALA A 383 7.28 -37.32 -1.73
N ILE A 384 8.06 -36.26 -1.55
CA ILE A 384 7.87 -35.23 -0.51
C ILE A 384 6.85 -34.16 -0.94
N LEU A 385 6.75 -33.85 -2.24
CA LEU A 385 5.87 -32.78 -2.75
C LEU A 385 4.42 -32.80 -2.23
N PRO A 386 3.72 -33.95 -2.11
CA PRO A 386 2.35 -33.97 -1.60
C PRO A 386 2.23 -33.58 -0.12
N GLU A 387 3.25 -33.85 0.69
CA GLU A 387 3.32 -33.41 2.08
C GLU A 387 3.58 -31.91 2.14
N LEU A 388 4.52 -31.42 1.33
CA LEU A 388 4.85 -30.00 1.21
C LEU A 388 3.63 -29.16 0.79
N GLU A 389 2.85 -29.66 -0.17
CA GLU A 389 1.61 -29.02 -0.60
C GLU A 389 0.64 -28.82 0.56
N LYS A 390 0.43 -29.88 1.37
CA LYS A 390 -0.46 -29.82 2.54
C LYS A 390 0.05 -28.87 3.60
N GLU A 391 1.36 -28.86 3.85
CA GLU A 391 2.00 -27.95 4.81
C GLU A 391 1.78 -26.49 4.42
N ILE A 392 2.02 -26.14 3.15
CA ILE A 392 1.81 -24.77 2.64
C ILE A 392 0.34 -24.36 2.77
N LEU A 393 -0.61 -25.25 2.44
CA LEU A 393 -2.03 -24.94 2.57
C LEU A 393 -2.45 -24.75 4.03
N ALA A 394 -1.94 -25.57 4.95
CA ALA A 394 -2.19 -25.40 6.38
C ALA A 394 -1.67 -24.06 6.89
N GLU A 395 -0.49 -23.63 6.44
CA GLU A 395 0.04 -22.30 6.77
C GLU A 395 -0.84 -21.17 6.24
N PHE A 396 -1.41 -21.31 5.03
CA PHE A 396 -2.37 -20.33 4.53
C PHE A 396 -3.66 -20.34 5.35
N ASP A 397 -4.15 -21.49 5.80
CA ASP A 397 -5.38 -21.60 6.61
C ASP A 397 -5.25 -20.91 7.98
N GLU A 398 -4.03 -20.83 8.54
CA GLU A 398 -3.78 -20.14 9.81
C GLU A 398 -3.79 -18.60 9.69
N LEU A 399 -3.66 -18.05 8.47
CA LEU A 399 -3.61 -16.61 8.26
C LEU A 399 -5.00 -15.99 8.18
N THR A 400 -5.18 -14.83 8.83
CA THR A 400 -6.39 -14.01 8.63
C THR A 400 -6.42 -13.43 7.22
N PHE A 401 -7.62 -13.08 6.75
CA PHE A 401 -7.81 -12.47 5.43
C PHE A 401 -6.96 -11.20 5.25
N GLU A 402 -6.90 -10.35 6.27
CA GLU A 402 -6.10 -9.13 6.24
C GLU A 402 -4.60 -9.43 6.16
N SER A 403 -4.14 -10.46 6.87
CA SER A 403 -2.74 -10.91 6.77
C SER A 403 -2.43 -11.42 5.36
N LYS A 404 -3.33 -12.18 4.74
CA LYS A 404 -3.20 -12.63 3.35
C LYS A 404 -3.12 -11.44 2.39
N LEU A 405 -4.08 -10.51 2.45
CA LEU A 405 -4.09 -9.30 1.62
C LEU A 405 -2.81 -8.46 1.77
N SER A 406 -2.26 -8.35 2.99
CA SER A 406 -1.01 -7.61 3.22
C SER A 406 0.19 -8.21 2.48
N LYS A 407 0.21 -9.54 2.29
CA LYS A 407 1.29 -10.28 1.63
C LYS A 407 1.16 -10.34 0.11
N LEU A 408 0.02 -9.96 -0.46
CA LEU A 408 -0.18 -9.96 -1.92
C LEU A 408 0.67 -8.87 -2.58
N SER A 409 1.32 -9.22 -3.68
CA SER A 409 2.12 -8.30 -4.49
C SER A 409 1.27 -7.28 -5.24
N MET A 410 0.08 -7.69 -5.68
CA MET A 410 -0.95 -6.82 -6.24
C MET A 410 -2.11 -6.72 -5.25
N LYS A 411 -2.57 -5.50 -4.97
CA LYS A 411 -3.71 -5.24 -4.09
C LYS A 411 -5.02 -5.31 -4.88
N PRO A 412 -5.92 -6.27 -4.61
CA PRO A 412 -7.16 -6.44 -5.39
C PRO A 412 -8.04 -5.19 -5.44
N GLN A 413 -8.08 -4.41 -4.35
CA GLN A 413 -8.86 -3.18 -4.26
C GLN A 413 -8.36 -2.08 -5.19
N ASP A 414 -7.05 -2.01 -5.44
CA ASP A 414 -6.47 -1.06 -6.37
C ASP A 414 -6.77 -1.48 -7.81
N GLU A 415 -6.63 -2.77 -8.10
CA GLU A 415 -6.87 -3.30 -9.44
C GLU A 415 -8.36 -3.22 -9.83
N ILE A 416 -9.27 -3.65 -8.95
CA ILE A 416 -10.73 -3.50 -9.17
C ILE A 416 -11.09 -2.03 -9.37
N PHE A 417 -10.46 -1.11 -8.63
CA PHE A 417 -10.68 0.31 -8.81
C PHE A 417 -10.31 0.80 -10.21
N ASN A 418 -9.10 0.46 -10.65
CA ASN A 418 -8.59 0.85 -11.96
C ASN A 418 -9.41 0.21 -13.09
N CYS A 419 -9.82 -1.05 -12.95
CA CYS A 419 -10.59 -1.79 -13.95
C CYS A 419 -12.04 -1.30 -14.09
N VAL A 420 -12.72 -1.02 -12.98
CA VAL A 420 -14.19 -0.81 -12.98
C VAL A 420 -14.59 0.65 -12.76
N PHE A 421 -13.87 1.37 -11.90
CA PHE A 421 -14.35 2.63 -11.32
C PHE A 421 -13.70 3.89 -11.90
N GLY A 422 -12.58 3.74 -12.62
CA GLY A 422 -11.95 4.79 -13.43
C GLY A 422 -10.79 5.50 -12.74
N CYS A 423 -10.53 6.75 -13.12
CA CYS A 423 -9.29 7.47 -12.73
C CYS A 423 -9.32 8.15 -11.35
N GLY A 424 -10.43 8.07 -10.61
CA GLY A 424 -10.57 8.70 -9.29
C GLY A 424 -10.65 10.23 -9.26
N GLN A 425 -10.43 10.92 -10.39
CA GLN A 425 -10.52 12.39 -10.45
C GLN A 425 -11.93 12.88 -10.12
N GLN A 426 -12.02 14.04 -9.44
CA GLN A 426 -13.29 14.61 -9.01
C GLN A 426 -13.45 16.06 -9.49
N CYS A 427 -14.67 16.45 -9.86
CA CYS A 427 -14.96 17.79 -10.35
C CYS A 427 -14.45 18.84 -9.34
N PRO A 428 -13.73 19.87 -9.80
CA PRO A 428 -13.08 20.84 -8.91
C PRO A 428 -14.07 21.63 -8.05
N PHE A 429 -15.35 21.71 -8.45
CA PHE A 429 -16.38 22.48 -7.76
C PHE A 429 -17.27 21.60 -6.87
N CYS A 430 -17.94 20.59 -7.44
CA CYS A 430 -18.91 19.78 -6.67
C CYS A 430 -18.36 18.43 -6.20
N LYS A 431 -17.11 18.09 -6.56
CA LYS A 431 -16.44 16.83 -6.22
C LYS A 431 -17.14 15.57 -6.76
N VAL A 432 -18.04 15.68 -7.74
CA VAL A 432 -18.59 14.48 -8.39
C VAL A 432 -17.43 13.72 -9.07
N PRO A 433 -17.34 12.38 -8.94
CA PRO A 433 -16.28 11.60 -9.59
C PRO A 433 -16.38 11.65 -11.12
N CYS A 434 -15.24 11.48 -11.78
CA CYS A 434 -15.11 11.46 -13.23
C CYS A 434 -15.89 10.29 -13.85
N GLU A 435 -16.57 10.59 -14.95
CA GLU A 435 -17.34 9.65 -15.75
C GLU A 435 -16.61 9.18 -17.03
N ALA A 436 -15.40 9.66 -17.30
CA ALA A 436 -14.62 9.12 -18.41
C ALA A 436 -14.23 7.66 -18.14
N GLY A 437 -14.27 6.83 -19.18
CA GLY A 437 -13.89 5.42 -19.13
C GLY A 437 -12.39 5.22 -19.33
N GLY A 438 -11.83 4.19 -18.70
CA GLY A 438 -10.40 3.86 -18.77
C GLY A 438 -9.50 4.87 -18.04
N MET A 439 -8.22 4.53 -17.94
CA MET A 439 -7.19 5.35 -17.28
C MET A 439 -6.60 6.42 -18.21
N ASP A 440 -6.60 6.19 -19.53
CA ASP A 440 -5.87 7.01 -20.51
C ASP A 440 -6.68 8.17 -21.13
N HIS A 441 -7.71 8.65 -20.45
CA HIS A 441 -8.49 9.78 -20.95
C HIS A 441 -7.83 11.12 -20.61
N THR A 442 -7.88 12.05 -21.56
CA THR A 442 -7.25 13.38 -21.43
C THR A 442 -8.18 14.46 -20.89
N GLU A 443 -9.49 14.26 -20.99
CA GLU A 443 -10.51 15.15 -20.40
C GLU A 443 -11.39 14.39 -19.41
N HIS A 444 -11.63 14.99 -18.25
CA HIS A 444 -12.54 14.54 -17.22
C HIS A 444 -13.91 15.20 -17.39
N PHE A 445 -14.99 14.46 -17.18
CA PHE A 445 -16.35 15.01 -17.20
C PHE A 445 -17.26 14.26 -16.23
N ALA A 446 -18.44 14.82 -15.98
CA ALA A 446 -19.56 14.11 -15.36
C ALA A 446 -20.85 14.61 -16.01
N THR A 447 -21.82 13.73 -16.17
CA THR A 447 -23.11 14.05 -16.80
C THR A 447 -24.02 14.75 -15.79
N VAL A 448 -24.04 14.26 -14.55
CA VAL A 448 -24.88 14.81 -13.48
C VAL A 448 -24.01 15.41 -12.39
N HIS A 449 -24.17 16.70 -12.17
CA HIS A 449 -23.50 17.41 -11.08
C HIS A 449 -24.39 17.52 -9.84
N ARG A 450 -23.77 17.87 -8.71
CA ARG A 450 -24.43 18.03 -7.41
C ARG A 450 -24.15 19.41 -6.82
N PRO A 451 -24.89 19.86 -5.80
CA PRO A 451 -24.69 21.17 -5.19
C PRO A 451 -23.24 21.36 -4.75
N GLN A 452 -22.65 22.48 -5.13
CA GLN A 452 -21.22 22.71 -4.93
C GLN A 452 -20.81 22.77 -3.44
N GLY A 453 -21.74 23.14 -2.56
CA GLY A 453 -21.54 23.17 -1.12
C GLY A 453 -21.30 21.81 -0.48
N LEU A 454 -21.76 20.73 -1.11
CA LEU A 454 -21.36 19.38 -0.73
C LEU A 454 -19.87 19.17 -0.96
N GLY A 455 -19.33 19.73 -2.04
CA GLY A 455 -17.91 19.74 -2.42
C GLY A 455 -17.08 20.85 -1.76
N GLN A 456 -17.52 21.40 -0.62
CA GLN A 456 -16.86 22.46 0.16
C GLN A 456 -16.94 23.88 -0.42
N CYS A 457 -17.68 24.11 -1.52
CA CYS A 457 -17.86 25.47 -2.02
C CYS A 457 -18.78 26.29 -1.11
N LYS A 458 -18.32 27.48 -0.72
CA LYS A 458 -19.11 28.45 0.03
C LYS A 458 -19.09 29.80 -0.66
N ASN A 459 -20.22 30.50 -0.61
CA ASN A 459 -20.32 31.87 -1.06
C ASN A 459 -19.39 32.74 -0.21
N LYS A 460 -18.41 33.39 -0.84
CA LYS A 460 -17.37 34.14 -0.13
C LYS A 460 -17.89 35.42 0.55
N ARG A 461 -19.05 35.94 0.14
CA ARG A 461 -19.66 37.13 0.74
C ARG A 461 -20.46 36.78 1.99
N THR A 462 -21.31 35.77 1.90
CA THR A 462 -22.21 35.40 3.02
C THR A 462 -21.57 34.38 3.97
N GLY A 463 -20.60 33.60 3.47
CA GLY A 463 -20.00 32.47 4.16
C GLY A 463 -20.85 31.20 4.12
N MET A 464 -22.01 31.22 3.45
CA MET A 464 -22.95 30.10 3.37
C MET A 464 -22.49 29.06 2.35
N LEU A 465 -22.79 27.79 2.59
CA LEU A 465 -22.59 26.74 1.59
C LEU A 465 -23.42 27.01 0.33
N GLU A 466 -22.82 26.81 -0.83
CA GLU A 466 -23.44 27.10 -2.12
C GLU A 466 -24.32 25.93 -2.56
N TYR A 467 -25.56 26.20 -2.97
CA TYR A 467 -26.45 25.13 -3.47
C TYR A 467 -26.61 25.13 -4.99
N SER A 468 -26.04 26.10 -5.69
CA SER A 468 -25.98 26.11 -7.15
C SER A 468 -25.17 24.93 -7.71
N LEU A 469 -25.48 24.56 -8.95
CA LEU A 469 -24.77 23.54 -9.72
C LEU A 469 -23.68 24.18 -10.58
N CYS A 470 -22.53 23.52 -10.68
CA CYS A 470 -21.47 24.01 -11.55
C CYS A 470 -21.85 23.98 -13.04
N SER A 471 -22.74 23.07 -13.47
CA SER A 471 -23.27 23.02 -14.84
C SER A 471 -24.09 24.28 -15.21
N SER A 472 -24.79 24.88 -14.25
CA SER A 472 -25.49 26.15 -14.43
C SER A 472 -24.54 27.34 -14.31
N ASP A 473 -23.60 27.29 -13.37
CA ASP A 473 -22.70 28.40 -13.10
C ASP A 473 -21.75 28.70 -14.27
N VAL A 474 -21.28 27.68 -14.99
CA VAL A 474 -20.36 27.82 -16.15
C VAL A 474 -20.95 28.54 -17.36
N VAL A 475 -22.27 28.75 -17.40
CA VAL A 475 -22.95 29.58 -18.44
C VAL A 475 -23.58 30.84 -17.87
N SER A 476 -23.38 31.12 -16.59
CA SER A 476 -23.89 32.29 -15.92
C SER A 476 -22.81 33.37 -15.75
N ASN A 477 -23.20 34.50 -15.16
CA ASN A 477 -22.25 35.53 -14.69
C ASN A 477 -21.72 35.25 -13.28
N ALA A 478 -21.92 34.04 -12.75
CA ALA A 478 -21.36 33.63 -11.47
C ALA A 478 -19.83 33.71 -11.50
N LEU A 479 -19.26 34.00 -10.33
CA LEU A 479 -17.82 34.10 -10.14
C LEU A 479 -17.38 33.04 -9.13
N PHE A 480 -16.31 32.32 -9.44
CA PHE A 480 -15.64 31.44 -8.48
C PHE A 480 -14.36 32.06 -7.96
N LYS A 481 -13.98 31.63 -6.76
CA LYS A 481 -12.75 32.05 -6.10
C LYS A 481 -12.25 30.90 -5.21
N ASN A 482 -11.07 30.39 -5.51
CA ASN A 482 -10.51 29.26 -4.79
C ASN A 482 -8.97 29.26 -4.77
N SER A 483 -8.39 28.13 -4.35
CA SER A 483 -6.95 27.93 -4.28
C SER A 483 -6.26 28.23 -5.63
N LYS A 484 -6.79 27.68 -6.72
CA LYS A 484 -6.24 27.78 -8.09
C LYS A 484 -6.34 29.19 -8.68
N THR A 485 -7.30 30.00 -8.26
CA THR A 485 -7.43 31.40 -8.72
C THR A 485 -6.68 32.42 -7.87
N GLU A 486 -5.72 31.99 -7.03
CA GLU A 486 -4.99 32.88 -6.11
C GLU A 486 -5.92 33.72 -5.21
N GLU A 487 -7.10 33.18 -4.84
CA GLU A 487 -8.12 33.96 -4.11
C GLU A 487 -8.65 35.20 -4.87
N LYS A 488 -8.55 35.25 -6.19
CA LYS A 488 -9.21 36.25 -7.04
C LYS A 488 -10.53 35.70 -7.59
N PHE A 489 -11.49 36.58 -7.85
CA PHE A 489 -12.76 36.20 -8.46
C PHE A 489 -12.60 36.09 -9.98
N HIS A 490 -13.01 34.96 -10.54
CA HIS A 490 -13.00 34.72 -11.97
C HIS A 490 -14.38 34.21 -12.42
N PRO A 491 -14.82 34.56 -13.64
CA PRO A 491 -16.07 34.03 -14.17
C PRO A 491 -16.03 32.51 -14.31
N TYR A 492 -17.09 31.82 -13.90
CA TYR A 492 -17.19 30.36 -14.07
C TYR A 492 -17.10 29.95 -15.55
N LYS A 493 -17.56 30.77 -16.49
CA LYS A 493 -17.41 30.53 -17.94
C LYS A 493 -15.95 30.36 -18.42
N ASP A 494 -14.99 30.89 -17.66
CA ASP A 494 -13.56 30.85 -17.99
C ASP A 494 -12.81 29.79 -17.14
N TYR A 495 -13.53 28.87 -16.48
CA TYR A 495 -12.94 27.88 -15.55
C TYR A 495 -11.83 27.03 -16.18
N ARG A 496 -11.90 26.75 -17.49
CA ARG A 496 -10.91 25.96 -18.21
C ARG A 496 -9.50 26.57 -18.23
N GLN A 497 -9.35 27.86 -17.94
CA GLN A 497 -8.02 28.46 -17.73
C GLN A 497 -7.31 27.89 -16.50
N TYR A 498 -8.07 27.39 -15.52
CA TYR A 498 -7.58 26.86 -14.25
C TYR A 498 -7.73 25.34 -14.14
N TYR A 499 -8.70 24.78 -14.86
CA TYR A 499 -9.01 23.36 -14.91
C TYR A 499 -9.17 22.92 -16.38
N PRO A 500 -8.08 22.94 -17.18
CA PRO A 500 -8.14 22.70 -18.63
C PRO A 500 -8.53 21.26 -18.99
N ASP A 501 -8.27 20.34 -18.06
CA ASP A 501 -8.56 18.92 -18.09
C ASP A 501 -10.02 18.60 -17.73
N TRP A 502 -10.82 19.55 -17.22
CA TRP A 502 -12.22 19.33 -16.89
C TRP A 502 -13.18 19.88 -17.94
N ARG A 503 -14.14 19.05 -18.33
CA ARG A 503 -15.30 19.37 -19.16
C ARG A 503 -16.57 19.28 -18.35
N ILE A 504 -16.98 20.41 -17.79
CA ILE A 504 -18.31 20.62 -17.22
C ILE A 504 -19.24 21.00 -18.37
N GLN A 505 -20.14 20.09 -18.73
CA GLN A 505 -21.13 20.36 -19.78
C GLN A 505 -22.17 21.33 -19.23
N PRO A 506 -22.43 22.46 -19.91
CA PRO A 506 -23.50 23.34 -19.51
C PRO A 506 -24.84 22.68 -19.73
N ASP A 507 -25.63 22.61 -18.66
CA ASP A 507 -27.03 22.24 -18.76
C ASP A 507 -27.83 23.07 -17.77
N PRO A 508 -28.40 24.21 -18.22
CA PRO A 508 -29.25 25.04 -17.38
C PRO A 508 -30.64 24.43 -17.17
N SER A 509 -31.00 23.35 -17.87
CA SER A 509 -32.28 22.64 -17.72
C SER A 509 -32.22 21.52 -16.67
N ILE A 510 -31.02 21.01 -16.35
CA ILE A 510 -30.81 20.04 -15.28
C ILE A 510 -30.86 20.73 -13.92
N ASP A 511 -31.91 20.46 -13.16
CA ASP A 511 -32.00 20.76 -11.72
C ASP A 511 -31.22 19.72 -10.90
N THR A 512 -30.89 20.05 -9.65
CA THR A 512 -30.27 19.12 -8.72
C THR A 512 -31.17 17.90 -8.51
N SER A 513 -30.63 16.69 -8.54
CA SER A 513 -31.43 15.49 -8.26
C SER A 513 -32.05 15.55 -6.86
N ASP A 514 -33.28 15.06 -6.72
CA ASP A 514 -33.97 15.09 -5.42
C ASP A 514 -33.20 14.31 -4.35
N TYR A 515 -32.38 13.32 -4.76
CA TYR A 515 -31.38 12.69 -3.89
C TYR A 515 -30.45 13.71 -3.23
N TRP A 516 -29.73 14.51 -4.02
CA TRP A 516 -28.76 15.46 -3.44
C TRP A 516 -29.44 16.64 -2.74
N LYS A 517 -30.65 17.02 -3.17
CA LYS A 517 -31.47 18.00 -2.44
C LYS A 517 -31.81 17.49 -1.04
N PHE A 518 -32.28 16.24 -0.95
CA PHE A 518 -32.61 15.58 0.32
C PHE A 518 -31.38 15.50 1.23
N ILE A 519 -30.25 15.00 0.73
CA ILE A 519 -29.01 14.84 1.51
C ILE A 519 -28.46 16.20 1.98
N PHE A 520 -28.47 17.21 1.12
CA PHE A 520 -27.97 18.53 1.51
C PHE A 520 -28.88 19.18 2.55
N ASN A 521 -30.21 19.07 2.40
CA ASN A 521 -31.14 19.53 3.42
C ASN A 521 -30.95 18.80 4.76
N ARG A 522 -30.89 17.46 4.71
CA ARG A 522 -30.75 16.58 5.88
C ARG A 522 -29.50 16.88 6.71
N PHE A 523 -28.37 17.17 6.04
CA PHE A 523 -27.08 17.39 6.69
C PHE A 523 -26.56 18.81 6.60
N ASN A 524 -27.39 19.80 6.25
CA ASN A 524 -26.98 21.18 6.01
C ASN A 524 -26.07 21.73 7.11
N TYR A 525 -26.51 21.63 8.37
CA TYR A 525 -25.75 22.08 9.53
C TYR A 525 -24.48 21.25 9.78
N LYS A 526 -24.50 19.94 9.50
CA LYS A 526 -23.32 19.08 9.67
C LYS A 526 -22.25 19.40 8.62
N PHE A 527 -22.64 19.58 7.36
CA PHE A 527 -21.73 20.06 6.31
C PHE A 527 -21.18 21.44 6.65
N ALA A 528 -22.03 22.36 7.08
CA ALA A 528 -21.60 23.70 7.48
C ALA A 528 -20.56 23.65 8.61
N LYS A 529 -20.80 22.85 9.64
CA LYS A 529 -19.84 22.64 10.73
C LYS A 529 -18.54 22.01 10.22
N LYS A 530 -18.63 20.93 9.44
CA LYS A 530 -17.45 20.19 8.92
C LYS A 530 -16.59 21.05 8.00
N TYR A 531 -17.18 21.93 7.20
CA TYR A 531 -16.47 22.79 6.24
C TYR A 531 -16.19 24.20 6.77
N ASN A 532 -16.47 24.45 8.05
CA ASN A 532 -16.42 25.76 8.69
C ASN A 532 -17.06 26.86 7.82
N ALA A 533 -18.32 26.63 7.50
CA ALA A 533 -19.17 27.50 6.71
C ALA A 533 -20.47 27.77 7.48
N LYS A 534 -21.25 28.73 7.01
CA LYS A 534 -22.65 28.86 7.45
C LYS A 534 -23.51 27.86 6.68
N PRO A 535 -24.62 27.38 7.27
CA PRO A 535 -25.60 26.57 6.56
C PRO A 535 -26.05 27.24 5.27
N ALA A 536 -26.31 26.44 4.23
CA ALA A 536 -26.89 26.93 2.99
C ALA A 536 -28.31 27.46 3.26
N ASN A 537 -28.69 28.54 2.58
CA ASN A 537 -30.07 29.01 2.54
C ASN A 537 -30.83 28.23 1.45
N LEU A 538 -31.26 27.02 1.79
CA LEU A 538 -31.88 26.09 0.85
C LEU A 538 -33.34 26.50 0.55
N PRO A 539 -33.83 26.25 -0.68
CA PRO A 539 -35.25 26.45 -1.00
C PRO A 539 -36.16 25.62 -0.08
N GLN A 540 -37.23 26.23 0.46
CA GLN A 540 -38.18 25.54 1.36
C GLN A 540 -38.80 24.27 0.75
N VAL A 541 -38.87 24.17 -0.58
CA VAL A 541 -39.36 22.97 -1.26
C VAL A 541 -38.46 21.74 -1.05
N TRP A 542 -37.16 21.92 -0.76
CA TRP A 542 -36.24 20.81 -0.47
C TRP A 542 -36.55 20.15 0.87
N GLU A 543 -37.16 20.87 1.81
CA GLU A 543 -37.59 20.33 3.10
C GLU A 543 -38.74 19.32 2.97
N LYS A 544 -39.49 19.39 1.87
CA LYS A 544 -40.63 18.51 1.59
C LYS A 544 -40.25 17.22 0.89
N ILE A 545 -39.01 17.09 0.42
CA ILE A 545 -38.54 15.90 -0.29
C ILE A 545 -38.40 14.76 0.72
N THR A 546 -39.04 13.64 0.45
CA THR A 546 -38.96 12.46 1.30
C THR A 546 -37.78 11.56 0.92
N LYS A 547 -37.40 10.65 1.82
CA LYS A 547 -36.36 9.64 1.57
C LYS A 547 -36.73 8.72 0.40
N GLU A 548 -38.02 8.43 0.25
CA GLU A 548 -38.57 7.61 -0.85
C GLU A 548 -38.46 8.34 -2.18
N GLN A 549 -38.75 9.65 -2.21
CA GLN A 549 -38.56 10.48 -3.41
C GLN A 549 -37.07 10.59 -3.78
N ALA A 550 -36.19 10.72 -2.80
CA ALA A 550 -34.74 10.69 -3.00
C ALA A 550 -34.26 9.36 -3.61
N LEU A 551 -34.82 8.23 -3.14
CA LEU A 551 -34.53 6.90 -3.71
C LEU A 551 -35.08 6.76 -5.13
N GLN A 552 -36.31 7.19 -5.38
CA GLN A 552 -36.91 7.14 -6.72
C GLN A 552 -36.11 7.97 -7.72
N SER A 553 -35.70 9.19 -7.35
CA SER A 553 -34.84 10.04 -8.18
C SER A 553 -33.49 9.38 -8.47
N LEU A 554 -32.94 8.61 -7.54
CA LEU A 554 -31.72 7.83 -7.76
C LEU A 554 -31.96 6.67 -8.74
N GLU A 555 -33.06 5.94 -8.63
CA GLU A 555 -33.42 4.86 -9.56
C GLU A 555 -33.62 5.37 -11.00
N GLU A 556 -34.28 6.53 -11.14
CA GLU A 556 -34.48 7.21 -12.43
C GLU A 556 -33.15 7.68 -13.04
N ALA A 557 -32.27 8.32 -12.26
CA ALA A 557 -31.00 8.84 -12.74
C ALA A 557 -30.05 7.74 -13.28
N PHE A 558 -30.13 6.55 -12.70
CA PHE A 558 -29.30 5.40 -13.09
C PHE A 558 -30.01 4.43 -14.06
N ASN A 559 -31.20 4.78 -14.56
CA ASN A 559 -32.03 3.97 -15.45
C ASN A 559 -32.28 2.54 -14.93
N ILE A 560 -32.38 2.37 -13.61
CA ILE A 560 -32.71 1.07 -12.99
C ILE A 560 -34.21 0.87 -13.19
N LYS A 561 -34.59 0.08 -14.21
CA LYS A 561 -35.99 -0.29 -14.42
C LYS A 561 -36.52 -1.02 -13.18
N LYS A 562 -37.73 -0.66 -12.75
CA LYS A 562 -38.50 -1.39 -11.73
C LYS A 562 -38.83 -2.81 -12.16
#